data_AF-A0A260Z783-F1
#
_entry.id   AF-A0A260Z783-F1
#
_cell.length_a   1.000
_cell.length_b   1.000
_cell.length_c   1.000
_cell.angle_alpha   90.00
_cell.angle_beta   90.00
_cell.angle_gamma   90.00
#
_symmetry.space_group_name_H-M   'P 1'
#
loop_
_entity.id
_entity.type
_entity.pdbx_description
1 polymer ?
#
loop_
_entity_poly.entity_id
_entity_poly.type
_entity_poly.pdbx_seq_one_letter_code
_entity_poly.pdbx_strand_id
1 'polypeptide(L)'
;MMDVKKAGGEDDEDETTTTQFPSSSSAADSGVVGGGGSGALVVNRRRQEGNPVLKYVRNVRYEWGDIGPDFECGPTFGVVYLSFKYHKQHPEYVYTRINGKAENRYRNKVLLGYCNMEEPRHVLRELNMICFREAWTLVVVYTVEEAAEYIELFKTTQKKEITIKKKAIDDGGDSSMSDERRRNRETAIGFLTAARSITKTDADRLLFHFGTLQAVSTATETAISACPGVGPIKAKNLHSFLHTIISPNE
;
A
#
# COMPACT_ATOMS: atom_id res chain seq x y z
N MET A 1 -66.60 -21.77 22.75
CA MET A 1 -68.04 -21.82 22.44
C MET A 1 -68.77 -21.30 23.67
N MET A 2 -69.23 -20.04 23.61
CA MET A 2 -70.01 -19.32 24.65
C MET A 2 -69.24 -19.09 25.98
N ASP A 3 -69.07 -17.90 26.55
CA ASP A 3 -69.88 -16.66 26.76
C ASP A 3 -70.58 -16.59 28.14
N VAL A 4 -70.98 -15.36 28.52
CA VAL A 4 -71.58 -14.91 29.81
C VAL A 4 -70.55 -14.62 30.93
N LYS A 5 -70.28 -13.41 31.46
CA LYS A 5 -70.79 -11.99 31.37
C LYS A 5 -71.56 -11.47 32.61
N LYS A 6 -70.90 -10.61 33.41
CA LYS A 6 -71.41 -9.60 34.40
C LYS A 6 -70.21 -8.66 34.70
N ALA A 7 -70.23 -7.32 34.72
CA ALA A 7 -71.19 -6.25 35.11
C ALA A 7 -71.38 -6.12 36.64
N GLY A 8 -71.21 -4.93 37.28
CA GLY A 8 -70.80 -3.59 36.81
C GLY A 8 -70.89 -2.51 37.93
N GLY A 9 -70.47 -1.25 37.67
CA GLY A 9 -70.45 -0.08 38.59
C GLY A 9 -69.01 0.37 38.97
N GLU A 10 -68.56 1.64 38.96
CA GLU A 10 -69.17 3.01 39.07
C GLU A 10 -69.59 3.37 40.51
N ASP A 11 -69.14 4.45 41.18
CA ASP A 11 -68.20 5.55 40.84
C ASP A 11 -67.01 5.66 41.87
N ASP A 12 -66.41 6.75 42.39
CA ASP A 12 -66.65 8.23 42.49
C ASP A 12 -65.30 8.99 42.81
N GLU A 13 -65.28 10.33 42.94
CA GLU A 13 -64.06 11.20 43.06
C GLU A 13 -63.63 11.67 44.48
N ASP A 14 -62.32 11.95 44.68
CA ASP A 14 -61.83 13.18 45.36
C ASP A 14 -60.43 13.67 44.89
N GLU A 15 -60.15 14.98 45.00
CA GLU A 15 -59.06 15.70 44.30
C GLU A 15 -57.74 15.90 45.08
N THR A 16 -56.61 16.08 44.36
CA THR A 16 -55.69 17.27 44.36
C THR A 16 -54.22 16.93 44.07
N THR A 17 -53.33 17.81 43.56
CA THR A 17 -53.40 18.84 42.48
C THR A 17 -51.97 19.39 42.23
N THR A 18 -51.62 19.78 40.98
CA THR A 18 -50.39 20.56 40.60
C THR A 18 -49.04 19.80 40.75
N THR A 19 -48.10 19.72 39.79
CA THR A 19 -47.79 20.38 38.48
C THR A 19 -47.02 19.33 37.63
N GLN A 20 -47.16 19.10 36.31
CA GLN A 20 -47.14 19.97 35.10
C GLN A 20 -45.87 20.84 34.98
N PHE A 21 -45.20 21.11 33.84
CA PHE A 21 -45.04 20.56 32.47
C PHE A 21 -43.88 21.43 31.84
N PRO A 22 -43.64 21.57 30.52
CA PRO A 22 -43.86 20.75 29.31
C PRO A 22 -42.48 20.21 28.78
N SER A 23 -42.30 19.52 27.63
CA SER A 23 -42.73 19.87 26.26
C SER A 23 -42.74 18.68 25.31
N SER A 24 -43.50 18.83 24.22
CA SER A 24 -43.88 17.78 23.28
C SER A 24 -43.13 17.84 21.93
N SER A 25 -43.00 16.68 21.27
CA SER A 25 -43.03 16.50 19.80
C SER A 25 -41.90 17.18 18.97
N SER A 26 -41.59 16.80 17.73
CA SER A 26 -42.28 15.91 16.77
C SER A 26 -41.26 15.08 15.97
N ALA A 27 -41.75 14.19 15.11
CA ALA A 27 -40.94 13.40 14.19
C ALA A 27 -40.00 14.23 13.29
N ALA A 28 -38.77 13.73 13.14
CA ALA A 28 -37.95 13.90 11.96
C ALA A 28 -37.35 12.54 11.62
N ASP A 29 -37.94 11.82 10.65
CA ASP A 29 -37.19 10.78 9.95
C ASP A 29 -36.06 11.47 9.18
N SER A 30 -34.87 10.87 9.24
CA SER A 30 -33.66 11.36 8.61
C SER A 30 -32.67 10.21 8.50
N GLY A 31 -32.91 9.36 7.51
CA GLY A 31 -31.93 8.36 7.08
C GLY A 31 -30.63 9.04 6.65
N VAL A 32 -29.68 9.15 7.57
CA VAL A 32 -28.33 9.66 7.29
C VAL A 32 -27.60 8.63 6.43
N VAL A 33 -27.73 8.80 5.10
CA VAL A 33 -26.85 8.17 4.13
C VAL A 33 -25.45 8.74 4.38
N GLY A 34 -24.62 7.97 5.09
CA GLY A 34 -23.25 8.34 5.49
C GLY A 34 -22.24 8.43 4.34
N GLY A 35 -22.64 8.98 3.19
CA GLY A 35 -21.83 9.19 2.00
C GLY A 35 -20.86 10.37 2.13
N GLY A 36 -20.01 10.35 3.15
CA GLY A 36 -18.96 11.35 3.39
C GLY A 36 -17.65 10.66 3.71
N GLY A 37 -16.78 10.49 2.70
CA GLY A 37 -15.57 9.67 2.80
C GLY A 37 -14.61 10.13 3.89
N SER A 38 -14.65 9.45 5.05
CA SER A 38 -13.90 9.87 6.22
C SER A 38 -12.39 9.75 5.98
N GLY A 39 -11.64 10.65 6.63
CA GLY A 39 -10.18 10.54 6.67
C GLY A 39 -9.67 9.34 7.47
N ALA A 40 -10.57 8.59 8.14
CA ALA A 40 -10.31 7.61 9.18
C ALA A 40 -10.25 6.16 8.67
N LEU A 41 -9.64 5.28 9.46
CA LEU A 41 -9.61 3.83 9.25
C LEU A 41 -10.94 3.23 9.73
N VAL A 42 -11.70 2.54 8.87
CA VAL A 42 -12.90 1.83 9.34
C VAL A 42 -12.49 0.45 9.87
N VAL A 43 -12.99 0.08 11.05
CA VAL A 43 -12.60 -1.13 11.78
C VAL A 43 -13.82 -2.01 12.01
N ASN A 44 -13.69 -3.30 11.77
CA ASN A 44 -14.75 -4.28 11.96
C ASN A 44 -15.05 -4.50 13.45
N ARG A 45 -16.13 -3.89 13.95
CA ARG A 45 -16.46 -3.95 15.38
C ARG A 45 -16.59 -5.38 15.91
N ARG A 46 -17.34 -6.23 15.20
CA ARG A 46 -17.64 -7.60 15.65
C ARG A 46 -16.42 -8.53 15.74
N ARG A 47 -15.29 -8.18 15.11
CA ARG A 47 -14.09 -9.03 15.01
C ARG A 47 -12.85 -8.43 15.67
N GLN A 48 -12.78 -7.09 15.77
CA GLN A 48 -11.57 -6.36 16.18
C GLN A 48 -11.74 -5.58 17.49
N GLU A 49 -12.93 -5.55 18.09
CA GLU A 49 -13.16 -5.07 19.46
C GLU A 49 -12.28 -5.89 20.43
N GLY A 50 -11.27 -5.22 21.02
CA GLY A 50 -10.25 -5.85 21.89
C GLY A 50 -8.92 -6.26 21.22
N ASN A 51 -8.75 -6.14 19.89
CA ASN A 51 -7.48 -6.47 19.24
C ASN A 51 -6.34 -5.53 19.73
N PRO A 52 -5.21 -6.04 20.26
CA PRO A 52 -4.10 -5.20 20.73
C PRO A 52 -3.49 -4.30 19.65
N VAL A 53 -3.61 -4.61 18.35
CA VAL A 53 -3.17 -3.73 17.24
C VAL A 53 -3.74 -2.30 17.38
N LEU A 54 -4.98 -2.16 17.85
CA LEU A 54 -5.66 -0.87 18.03
C LEU A 54 -5.02 0.04 19.10
N LYS A 55 -4.10 -0.47 19.93
CA LYS A 55 -3.33 0.32 20.92
C LYS A 55 -2.11 1.03 20.31
N TYR A 56 -1.73 0.63 19.10
CA TYR A 56 -0.54 1.10 18.39
C TYR A 56 -0.89 1.95 17.17
N VAL A 57 -2.10 1.84 16.63
CA VAL A 57 -2.67 2.80 15.66
C VAL A 57 -2.87 4.15 16.37
N ARG A 58 -2.13 5.17 15.95
CA ARG A 58 -1.99 6.51 16.58
C ARG A 58 -1.95 7.66 15.57
N ASN A 59 -1.31 7.48 14.42
CA ASN A 59 -1.21 8.48 13.35
C ASN A 59 -2.51 8.59 12.53
N VAL A 60 -3.39 7.59 12.62
CA VAL A 60 -4.66 7.51 11.91
C VAL A 60 -5.81 7.37 12.90
N ARG A 61 -6.77 8.31 12.85
CA ARG A 61 -8.06 8.14 13.56
C ARG A 61 -8.80 6.93 12.99
N TYR A 62 -9.45 6.15 13.84
CA TYR A 62 -10.29 5.03 13.41
C TYR A 62 -11.74 5.19 13.86
N GLU A 63 -12.65 4.51 13.16
CA GLU A 63 -14.08 4.48 13.45
C GLU A 63 -14.64 3.06 13.30
N TRP A 64 -15.70 2.74 14.05
CA TRP A 64 -16.30 1.40 14.03
C TRP A 64 -17.34 1.28 12.92
N GLY A 65 -17.19 0.27 12.06
CA GLY A 65 -18.14 -0.02 10.97
C GLY A 65 -18.49 -1.49 10.85
N ASP A 66 -19.59 -1.79 10.15
CA ASP A 66 -19.95 -3.15 9.74
C ASP A 66 -19.40 -3.38 8.32
N ILE A 67 -18.17 -3.90 8.26
CA ILE A 67 -17.39 -4.13 7.04
C ILE A 67 -17.09 -5.62 6.85
N GLY A 68 -16.81 -6.03 5.61
CA GLY A 68 -16.36 -7.38 5.27
C GLY A 68 -14.99 -7.73 5.88
N PRO A 69 -13.89 -7.05 5.49
CA PRO A 69 -12.56 -7.23 6.05
C PRO A 69 -12.50 -6.87 7.55
N ASP A 70 -11.32 -6.96 8.15
CA ASP A 70 -11.09 -6.57 9.55
C ASP A 70 -10.79 -5.06 9.68
N PHE A 71 -10.11 -4.52 8.67
CA PHE A 71 -9.82 -3.09 8.53
C PHE A 71 -10.07 -2.65 7.07
N GLU A 72 -10.67 -1.48 6.89
CA GLU A 72 -10.78 -0.83 5.58
C GLU A 72 -9.89 0.42 5.53
N CYS A 73 -8.82 0.33 4.74
CA CYS A 73 -7.89 1.44 4.52
C CYS A 73 -8.37 2.40 3.41
N GLY A 74 -9.49 2.11 2.75
CA GLY A 74 -10.17 2.99 1.81
C GLY A 74 -11.17 2.23 0.92
N PRO A 75 -11.95 2.95 0.08
CA PRO A 75 -13.10 2.38 -0.63
C PRO A 75 -12.83 1.17 -1.54
N THR A 76 -11.56 0.90 -1.86
CA THR A 76 -11.13 -0.27 -2.65
C THR A 76 -10.00 -1.08 -1.98
N PHE A 77 -9.68 -0.83 -0.70
CA PHE A 77 -8.56 -1.45 0.02
C PHE A 77 -9.02 -2.09 1.35
N GLY A 78 -9.13 -3.42 1.36
CA GLY A 78 -9.51 -4.21 2.54
C GLY A 78 -8.35 -5.04 3.09
N VAL A 79 -8.24 -5.11 4.42
CA VAL A 79 -7.23 -5.90 5.14
C VAL A 79 -7.91 -6.90 6.07
N VAL A 80 -7.55 -8.17 5.95
CA VAL A 80 -7.89 -9.23 6.91
C VAL A 80 -6.67 -9.48 7.80
N TYR A 81 -6.87 -9.59 9.11
CA TYR A 81 -5.78 -9.79 10.08
C TYR A 81 -5.82 -11.20 10.65
N LEU A 82 -4.68 -11.90 10.62
CA LEU A 82 -4.61 -13.32 10.98
C LEU A 82 -3.33 -13.67 11.74
N SER A 83 -3.49 -14.13 12.98
CA SER A 83 -2.42 -14.75 13.77
C SER A 83 -2.13 -16.16 13.25
N PHE A 84 -0.86 -16.51 13.04
CA PHE A 84 -0.47 -17.86 12.60
C PHE A 84 -0.78 -18.94 13.65
N LYS A 85 -0.66 -18.62 14.95
CA LYS A 85 -1.17 -19.49 16.03
C LYS A 85 -2.68 -19.73 15.93
N TYR A 86 -3.46 -18.71 15.55
CA TYR A 86 -4.91 -18.85 15.37
C TYR A 86 -5.26 -19.67 14.13
N HIS A 87 -4.58 -19.44 13.00
CA HIS A 87 -4.75 -20.25 11.79
C HIS A 87 -4.40 -21.74 12.03
N LYS A 88 -3.36 -22.04 12.82
CA LYS A 88 -3.03 -23.42 13.21
C LYS A 88 -4.10 -24.10 14.07
N GLN A 89 -4.93 -23.33 14.78
CA GLN A 89 -6.09 -23.83 15.54
C GLN A 89 -7.36 -23.91 14.68
N HIS A 90 -7.50 -23.02 13.70
CA HIS A 90 -8.70 -22.86 12.86
C HIS A 90 -8.31 -22.65 11.39
N PRO A 91 -7.85 -23.71 10.67
CA PRO A 91 -7.40 -23.57 9.28
C PRO A 91 -8.51 -23.05 8.35
N GLU A 92 -9.73 -23.59 8.48
CA GLU A 92 -10.94 -23.18 7.73
C GLU A 92 -11.28 -21.69 7.83
N TYR A 93 -10.83 -20.99 8.88
CA TYR A 93 -11.09 -19.57 9.04
C TYR A 93 -10.50 -18.75 7.88
N VAL A 94 -9.28 -19.07 7.43
CA VAL A 94 -8.68 -18.27 6.35
C VAL A 94 -9.37 -18.49 5.01
N TYR A 95 -9.76 -19.74 4.70
CA TYR A 95 -10.49 -20.08 3.48
C TYR A 95 -11.86 -19.39 3.43
N THR A 96 -12.61 -19.41 4.54
CA THR A 96 -13.92 -18.74 4.62
C THR A 96 -13.84 -17.21 4.54
N ARG A 97 -12.76 -16.58 5.04
CA ARG A 97 -12.50 -15.13 4.89
C ARG A 97 -12.06 -14.76 3.48
N ILE A 98 -11.08 -15.47 2.94
CA ILE A 98 -10.50 -15.17 1.61
C ILE A 98 -11.52 -15.39 0.50
N ASN A 99 -12.42 -16.37 0.65
CA ASN A 99 -13.51 -16.64 -0.32
C ASN A 99 -14.80 -15.86 0.01
N GLY A 100 -14.78 -15.01 1.04
CA GLY A 100 -15.95 -14.26 1.50
C GLY A 100 -16.42 -13.19 0.51
N LYS A 101 -17.73 -13.05 0.33
CA LYS A 101 -18.33 -12.12 -0.65
C LYS A 101 -18.21 -10.65 -0.27
N ALA A 102 -18.04 -10.34 1.02
CA ALA A 102 -17.86 -8.95 1.48
C ALA A 102 -16.38 -8.54 1.37
N GLU A 103 -15.47 -9.48 1.63
CA GLU A 103 -14.02 -9.37 1.56
C GLU A 103 -13.53 -9.25 0.11
N ASN A 104 -14.11 -9.99 -0.84
CA ASN A 104 -13.80 -9.89 -2.27
C ASN A 104 -14.44 -8.69 -2.99
N ARG A 105 -15.16 -7.81 -2.28
CA ARG A 105 -15.66 -6.53 -2.85
C ARG A 105 -14.53 -5.54 -3.15
N TYR A 106 -13.42 -5.64 -2.43
CA TYR A 106 -12.30 -4.70 -2.51
C TYR A 106 -11.36 -5.09 -3.65
N ARG A 107 -10.88 -4.11 -4.43
CA ARG A 107 -9.93 -4.35 -5.54
C ARG A 107 -8.55 -4.75 -5.01
N ASN A 108 -8.11 -4.10 -3.94
CA ASN A 108 -6.85 -4.35 -3.28
C ASN A 108 -7.16 -5.12 -1.99
N LYS A 109 -6.72 -6.38 -1.90
CA LYS A 109 -7.06 -7.30 -0.81
C LYS A 109 -5.77 -7.77 -0.13
N VAL A 110 -5.61 -7.51 1.16
CA VAL A 110 -4.39 -7.85 1.91
C VAL A 110 -4.70 -8.81 3.06
N LEU A 111 -3.94 -9.90 3.17
CA LEU A 111 -3.88 -10.72 4.37
C LEU A 111 -2.66 -10.29 5.19
N LEU A 112 -2.90 -9.67 6.35
CA LEU A 112 -1.86 -9.27 7.29
C LEU A 112 -1.64 -10.40 8.31
N GLY A 113 -0.60 -11.20 8.05
CA GLY A 113 -0.24 -12.40 8.79
C GLY A 113 0.71 -12.12 9.95
N TYR A 114 0.22 -12.21 11.20
CA TYR A 114 1.04 -12.06 12.39
C TYR A 114 1.76 -13.37 12.75
N CYS A 115 3.07 -13.37 12.56
CA CYS A 115 3.99 -14.50 12.70
C CYS A 115 4.42 -14.74 14.16
N ASN A 116 3.45 -15.07 15.01
CA ASN A 116 3.66 -15.30 16.43
C ASN A 116 4.04 -16.75 16.82
N MET A 117 4.78 -17.46 15.95
CA MET A 117 5.19 -18.85 16.14
C MET A 117 6.63 -19.10 15.70
N GLU A 118 7.28 -20.09 16.31
CA GLU A 118 8.71 -20.41 16.13
C GLU A 118 9.02 -21.08 14.78
N GLU A 119 8.17 -22.00 14.31
CA GLU A 119 8.30 -22.62 12.99
C GLU A 119 7.14 -22.24 12.04
N PRO A 120 7.15 -21.03 11.45
CA PRO A 120 6.08 -20.57 10.56
C PRO A 120 6.14 -21.18 9.15
N ARG A 121 7.17 -21.98 8.82
CA ARG A 121 7.49 -22.44 7.45
C ARG A 121 6.31 -23.09 6.71
N HIS A 122 5.61 -24.01 7.38
CA HIS A 122 4.47 -24.73 6.79
C HIS A 122 3.25 -23.81 6.61
N VAL A 123 2.92 -23.02 7.64
CA VAL A 123 1.82 -22.04 7.62
C VAL A 123 2.04 -20.97 6.54
N LEU A 124 3.25 -20.43 6.43
CA LEU A 124 3.62 -19.46 5.40
C LEU A 124 3.46 -20.03 3.99
N ARG A 125 3.86 -21.28 3.77
CA ARG A 125 3.70 -21.95 2.47
C ARG A 125 2.23 -22.11 2.10
N GLU A 126 1.40 -22.57 3.03
CA GLU A 126 -0.04 -22.70 2.82
C GLU A 126 -0.70 -21.34 2.55
N LEU A 127 -0.54 -20.39 3.47
CA LEU A 127 -1.14 -19.06 3.35
C LEU A 127 -0.72 -18.33 2.06
N ASN A 128 0.55 -18.46 1.65
CA ASN A 128 1.02 -17.89 0.40
C ASN A 128 0.37 -18.56 -0.84
N MET A 129 0.19 -19.88 -0.83
CA MET A 129 -0.50 -20.60 -1.91
C MET A 129 -1.99 -20.22 -2.00
N ILE A 130 -2.67 -20.05 -0.87
CA ILE A 130 -4.07 -19.58 -0.84
C ILE A 130 -4.16 -18.14 -1.38
N CYS A 131 -3.32 -17.23 -0.84
CA CYS A 131 -3.33 -15.83 -1.25
C CYS A 131 -3.03 -15.66 -2.75
N PHE A 132 -2.05 -16.40 -3.27
CA PHE A 132 -1.71 -16.41 -4.70
C PHE A 132 -2.90 -16.87 -5.56
N ARG A 133 -3.58 -17.95 -5.19
CA ARG A 133 -4.71 -18.51 -5.97
C ARG A 133 -5.90 -17.55 -6.05
N GLU A 134 -6.22 -16.88 -4.95
CA GLU A 134 -7.42 -16.03 -4.82
C GLU A 134 -7.15 -14.54 -5.10
N ALA A 135 -5.95 -14.21 -5.61
CA ALA A 135 -5.46 -12.85 -5.88
C ALA A 135 -5.52 -11.91 -4.64
N TRP A 136 -4.95 -12.37 -3.54
CA TRP A 136 -4.70 -11.60 -2.32
C TRP A 136 -3.20 -11.37 -2.12
N THR A 137 -2.82 -10.23 -1.53
CA THR A 137 -1.43 -9.95 -1.14
C THR A 137 -1.20 -10.41 0.29
N LEU A 138 -0.28 -11.35 0.51
CA LEU A 138 0.20 -11.72 1.84
C LEU A 138 1.26 -10.71 2.32
N VAL A 139 1.06 -10.12 3.49
CA VAL A 139 2.05 -9.30 4.20
C VAL A 139 2.30 -9.94 5.57
N VAL A 140 3.55 -10.19 5.92
CA VAL A 140 3.93 -10.88 7.16
C VAL A 140 4.53 -9.88 8.15
N VAL A 141 4.09 -9.94 9.40
CA VAL A 141 4.56 -9.08 10.50
C VAL A 141 4.95 -9.93 11.70
N TYR A 142 6.00 -9.54 12.42
CA TYR A 142 6.57 -10.26 13.56
C TYR A 142 6.20 -9.61 14.90
N THR A 143 5.72 -8.37 14.89
CA THR A 143 5.19 -7.67 16.09
C THR A 143 3.77 -7.14 15.86
N VAL A 144 3.11 -6.73 16.95
CA VAL A 144 1.75 -6.12 16.92
C VAL A 144 1.85 -4.63 16.55
N GLU A 145 2.97 -4.04 16.92
CA GLU A 145 3.47 -2.71 16.57
C GLU A 145 3.59 -2.55 15.04
N GLU A 146 4.37 -3.43 14.39
CA GLU A 146 4.48 -3.48 12.91
C GLU A 146 3.12 -3.61 12.24
N ALA A 147 2.23 -4.46 12.78
CA ALA A 147 0.90 -4.67 12.22
C ALA A 147 0.08 -3.36 12.16
N ALA A 148 0.20 -2.51 13.19
CA ALA A 148 -0.43 -1.19 13.20
C ALA A 148 0.24 -0.24 12.20
N GLU A 149 1.57 -0.17 12.16
CA GLU A 149 2.31 0.69 11.22
C GLU A 149 1.98 0.36 9.76
N TYR A 150 1.86 -0.92 9.40
CA TYR A 150 1.42 -1.32 8.06
C TYR A 150 -0.02 -0.86 7.74
N ILE A 151 -0.96 -0.96 8.68
CA ILE A 151 -2.35 -0.51 8.48
C ILE A 151 -2.42 1.02 8.30
N GLU A 152 -1.63 1.77 9.07
CA GLU A 152 -1.51 3.23 8.92
C GLU A 152 -0.85 3.63 7.60
N LEU A 153 0.20 2.92 7.20
CA LEU A 153 0.87 3.08 5.92
C LEU A 153 -0.13 2.85 4.79
N PHE A 154 -0.92 1.77 4.82
CA PHE A 154 -1.95 1.51 3.82
C PHE A 154 -2.98 2.66 3.72
N LYS A 155 -3.57 3.11 4.85
CA LYS A 155 -4.56 4.23 4.83
C LYS A 155 -3.94 5.55 4.34
N THR A 156 -2.68 5.82 4.68
CA THR A 156 -1.97 7.04 4.26
C THR A 156 -1.58 7.01 2.79
N THR A 157 -1.22 5.81 2.30
CA THR A 157 -0.78 5.56 0.91
C THR A 157 -1.93 5.42 -0.08
N GLN A 158 -3.19 5.32 0.38
CA GLN A 158 -4.35 5.58 -0.48
C GLN A 158 -4.55 7.09 -0.79
N LYS A 159 -4.08 7.99 0.09
CA LYS A 159 -4.22 9.46 -0.10
C LYS A 159 -3.06 10.05 -0.91
N LYS A 160 -1.85 9.53 -0.68
CA LYS A 160 -0.69 9.77 -1.55
C LYS A 160 -0.70 8.68 -2.62
N GLU A 161 -1.28 8.96 -3.78
CA GLU A 161 -0.91 8.19 -4.98
C GLU A 161 0.62 8.11 -5.02
N ILE A 162 1.19 6.91 -5.09
CA ILE A 162 2.63 6.76 -5.24
C ILE A 162 2.98 7.09 -6.70
N THR A 163 2.88 8.37 -7.05
CA THR A 163 3.72 8.89 -8.11
C THR A 163 5.15 8.62 -7.64
N ILE A 164 5.82 7.63 -8.23
CA ILE A 164 7.24 7.35 -7.98
C ILE A 164 8.04 8.45 -8.68
N LYS A 165 7.92 9.69 -8.16
CA LYS A 165 8.80 10.81 -8.46
C LYS A 165 10.15 10.48 -7.82
N LYS A 166 10.90 9.63 -8.52
CA LYS A 166 12.30 9.24 -8.30
C LYS A 166 13.05 10.50 -7.85
N LYS A 167 13.31 10.57 -6.54
CA LYS A 167 13.44 11.83 -5.76
C LYS A 167 14.06 12.97 -6.58
N ALA A 168 13.20 13.87 -7.07
CA ALA A 168 13.66 15.14 -7.61
C ALA A 168 14.42 15.84 -6.48
N ILE A 169 15.72 16.06 -6.69
CA ILE A 169 16.51 16.88 -5.80
C ILE A 169 16.13 18.30 -6.15
N ASP A 170 15.63 19.03 -5.14
CA ASP A 170 15.23 20.42 -5.27
C ASP A 170 16.49 21.27 -5.58
N ASP A 171 16.61 21.66 -6.84
CA ASP A 171 17.64 22.56 -7.35
C ASP A 171 16.96 23.49 -8.37
N GLY A 172 16.96 24.78 -8.08
CA GLY A 172 15.96 25.72 -8.59
C GLY A 172 16.19 26.19 -10.03
N GLY A 173 15.75 25.44 -11.03
CA GLY A 173 15.77 25.90 -12.43
C GLY A 173 15.03 24.99 -13.42
N ASP A 174 14.07 25.58 -14.16
CA ASP A 174 13.30 25.01 -15.29
C ASP A 174 13.33 23.47 -15.40
N SER A 175 12.35 22.84 -14.74
CA SER A 175 12.32 21.40 -14.53
C SER A 175 12.15 20.55 -15.79
N SER A 176 11.66 21.13 -16.90
CA SER A 176 11.35 20.38 -18.12
C SER A 176 12.62 19.93 -18.87
N MET A 177 13.47 20.90 -19.21
CA MET A 177 14.72 20.70 -19.95
C MET A 177 15.81 20.03 -19.10
N SER A 178 15.81 20.28 -17.79
CA SER A 178 16.75 19.66 -16.84
C SER A 178 16.46 18.17 -16.65
N ASP A 179 15.20 17.76 -16.47
CA ASP A 179 14.81 16.34 -16.38
C ASP A 179 15.07 15.57 -17.68
N GLU A 180 14.93 16.19 -18.86
CA GLU A 180 15.30 15.53 -20.12
C GLU A 180 16.82 15.39 -20.27
N ARG A 181 17.59 16.48 -20.08
CA ARG A 181 19.06 16.43 -20.12
C ARG A 181 19.61 15.40 -19.13
N ARG A 182 19.01 15.29 -17.93
CA ARG A 182 19.35 14.28 -16.94
C ARG A 182 19.06 12.86 -17.42
N ARG A 183 17.85 12.58 -17.93
CA ARG A 183 17.49 11.26 -18.49
C ARG A 183 18.42 10.86 -19.63
N ASN A 184 18.73 11.78 -20.53
CA ASN A 184 19.63 11.53 -21.66
C ASN A 184 21.07 11.25 -21.18
N ARG A 185 21.54 11.91 -20.11
CA ARG A 185 22.83 11.58 -19.45
C ARG A 185 22.80 10.23 -18.73
N GLU A 186 21.76 9.92 -17.96
CA GLU A 186 21.61 8.60 -17.30
C GLU A 186 21.61 7.45 -18.33
N THR A 187 20.94 7.62 -19.48
CA THR A 187 20.96 6.66 -20.62
C THR A 187 22.34 6.54 -21.27
N ALA A 188 23.02 7.65 -21.55
CA ALA A 188 24.35 7.64 -22.16
C ALA A 188 25.42 7.01 -21.24
N ILE A 189 25.33 7.23 -19.93
CA ILE A 189 26.16 6.53 -18.93
C ILE A 189 25.87 5.01 -18.99
N GLY A 190 24.60 4.62 -19.06
CA GLY A 190 24.20 3.21 -19.18
C GLY A 190 24.82 2.53 -20.40
N PHE A 191 24.73 3.17 -21.57
CA PHE A 191 25.33 2.68 -22.82
C PHE A 191 26.86 2.56 -22.72
N LEU A 192 27.57 3.59 -22.25
CA LEU A 192 29.03 3.55 -22.12
C LEU A 192 29.51 2.51 -21.09
N THR A 193 28.71 2.23 -20.05
CA THR A 193 29.02 1.20 -19.03
C THR A 193 28.83 -0.23 -19.55
N ALA A 194 28.25 -0.42 -20.76
CA ALA A 194 28.23 -1.73 -21.42
C ALA A 194 29.61 -2.13 -21.99
N ALA A 195 30.50 -1.16 -22.25
CA ALA A 195 31.84 -1.43 -22.72
C ALA A 195 32.74 -2.04 -21.62
N ARG A 196 33.47 -3.10 -21.96
CA ARG A 196 34.30 -3.85 -20.99
C ARG A 196 35.31 -2.94 -20.28
N SER A 197 35.30 -2.97 -18.94
CA SER A 197 36.18 -2.18 -18.05
C SER A 197 35.88 -0.67 -17.96
N ILE A 198 34.78 -0.19 -18.53
CA ILE A 198 34.27 1.18 -18.28
C ILE A 198 33.36 1.15 -17.04
N THR A 199 33.62 2.03 -16.08
CA THR A 199 32.73 2.24 -14.92
C THR A 199 31.80 3.43 -15.15
N LYS A 200 30.71 3.53 -14.37
CA LYS A 200 29.82 4.72 -14.38
C LYS A 200 30.59 6.03 -14.20
N THR A 201 31.62 6.04 -13.37
CA THR A 201 32.47 7.20 -13.11
C THR A 201 33.37 7.54 -14.30
N ASP A 202 33.83 6.55 -15.06
CA ASP A 202 34.58 6.77 -16.30
C ASP A 202 33.64 7.30 -17.40
N ALA A 203 32.45 6.71 -17.54
CA ALA A 203 31.43 7.14 -18.48
C ALA A 203 30.96 8.58 -18.24
N ASP A 204 30.74 8.96 -16.98
CA ASP A 204 30.35 10.33 -16.63
C ASP A 204 31.47 11.36 -16.95
N ARG A 205 32.73 11.00 -16.70
CA ARG A 205 33.90 11.81 -17.10
C ARG A 205 34.06 11.92 -18.61
N LEU A 206 33.84 10.83 -19.37
CA LEU A 206 33.85 10.87 -20.83
C LEU A 206 32.76 11.81 -21.37
N LEU A 207 31.55 11.76 -20.80
CA LEU A 207 30.45 12.66 -21.14
C LEU A 207 30.63 14.09 -20.62
N PHE A 208 31.53 14.32 -19.66
CA PHE A 208 31.95 15.66 -19.24
C PHE A 208 33.02 16.23 -20.19
N HIS A 209 33.98 15.41 -20.62
CA HIS A 209 35.09 15.83 -21.47
C HIS A 209 34.70 16.01 -22.96
N PHE A 210 33.93 15.06 -23.51
CA PHE A 210 33.51 15.09 -24.92
C PHE A 210 32.12 15.72 -25.14
N GLY A 211 31.35 15.93 -24.07
CA GLY A 211 30.02 16.57 -24.09
C GLY A 211 28.89 15.74 -24.71
N THR A 212 29.12 15.04 -25.82
CA THR A 212 28.12 14.22 -26.53
C THR A 212 28.60 12.79 -26.73
N LEU A 213 27.65 11.85 -26.80
CA LEU A 213 27.97 10.44 -27.11
C LEU A 213 28.52 10.28 -28.53
N GLN A 214 28.08 11.12 -29.47
CA GLN A 214 28.63 11.18 -30.83
C GLN A 214 30.13 11.49 -30.81
N ALA A 215 30.55 12.52 -30.08
CA ALA A 215 31.96 12.89 -29.96
C ALA A 215 32.82 11.77 -29.33
N VAL A 216 32.26 11.00 -28.36
CA VAL A 216 32.93 9.80 -27.83
C VAL A 216 33.05 8.71 -28.91
N SER A 217 32.03 8.50 -29.73
CA SER A 217 32.04 7.49 -30.82
C SER A 217 32.88 7.86 -32.05
N THR A 218 33.37 9.09 -32.14
CA THR A 218 34.31 9.54 -33.19
C THR A 218 35.70 9.89 -32.65
N ALA A 219 35.94 9.68 -31.35
CA ALA A 219 37.22 9.98 -30.72
C ALA A 219 38.24 8.85 -30.95
N THR A 220 39.48 9.21 -31.25
CA THR A 220 40.58 8.24 -31.36
C THR A 220 40.87 7.58 -30.00
N GLU A 221 41.41 6.36 -30.02
CA GLU A 221 41.89 5.66 -28.80
C GLU A 221 42.82 6.56 -27.96
N THR A 222 43.66 7.37 -28.61
CA THR A 222 44.53 8.35 -27.95
C THR A 222 43.76 9.46 -27.22
N ALA A 223 42.74 10.05 -27.84
CA ALA A 223 41.90 11.08 -27.21
C ALA A 223 41.06 10.52 -26.06
N ILE A 224 40.55 9.29 -26.20
CA ILE A 224 39.85 8.59 -25.12
C ILE A 224 40.82 8.31 -23.95
N SER A 225 42.08 7.93 -24.23
CA SER A 225 43.10 7.66 -23.21
C SER A 225 43.59 8.90 -22.46
N ALA A 226 43.37 10.10 -23.02
CA ALA A 226 43.70 11.37 -22.37
C ALA A 226 42.69 11.77 -21.28
N CYS A 227 41.53 11.10 -21.21
CA CYS A 227 40.50 11.41 -20.21
C CYS A 227 40.91 10.93 -18.80
N PRO A 228 40.83 11.78 -17.76
CA PRO A 228 41.25 11.42 -16.39
C PRO A 228 40.60 10.13 -15.86
N GLY A 229 41.42 9.11 -15.59
CA GLY A 229 40.99 7.79 -15.09
C GLY A 229 40.67 6.76 -16.19
N VAL A 230 40.66 7.15 -17.46
CA VAL A 230 40.46 6.27 -18.62
C VAL A 230 41.82 5.84 -19.19
N GLY A 231 42.52 4.96 -18.46
CA GLY A 231 43.81 4.43 -18.91
C GLY A 231 43.72 3.68 -20.26
N PRO A 232 44.86 3.43 -20.94
CA PRO A 232 44.87 2.93 -22.33
C PRO A 232 44.10 1.61 -22.52
N ILE A 233 44.11 0.70 -21.55
CA ILE A 233 43.32 -0.55 -21.61
C ILE A 233 41.80 -0.26 -21.67
N LYS A 234 41.31 0.73 -20.90
CA LYS A 234 39.91 1.16 -20.95
C LYS A 234 39.60 1.85 -22.28
N ALA A 235 40.49 2.74 -22.73
CA ALA A 235 40.34 3.45 -23.99
C ALA A 235 40.25 2.49 -25.18
N LYS A 236 41.15 1.51 -25.25
CA LYS A 236 41.14 0.45 -26.26
C LYS A 236 39.86 -0.38 -26.23
N ASN A 237 39.45 -0.85 -25.05
CA ASN A 237 38.22 -1.64 -24.91
C ASN A 237 36.98 -0.86 -25.37
N LEU A 238 36.89 0.43 -25.05
CA LEU A 238 35.78 1.30 -25.49
C LEU A 238 35.83 1.58 -27.00
N HIS A 239 37.00 1.92 -27.53
CA HIS A 239 37.19 2.16 -28.97
C HIS A 239 36.87 0.89 -29.78
N SER A 240 37.32 -0.29 -29.36
CA SER A 240 36.90 -1.57 -29.94
C SER A 240 35.40 -1.79 -29.81
N PHE A 241 34.79 -1.57 -28.64
CA PHE A 241 33.34 -1.74 -28.45
C PHE A 241 32.49 -0.85 -29.38
N LEU A 242 32.96 0.37 -29.69
CA LEU A 242 32.25 1.32 -30.56
C LEU A 242 32.52 1.11 -32.07
N HIS A 243 33.62 0.45 -32.44
CA HIS A 243 34.03 0.25 -33.84
C HIS A 243 34.07 -1.22 -34.32
N THR A 244 33.78 -2.20 -33.46
CA THR A 244 33.56 -3.58 -33.89
C THR A 244 32.32 -3.65 -34.77
N ILE A 245 32.52 -3.96 -36.05
CA ILE A 245 31.43 -4.30 -36.98
C ILE A 245 30.83 -5.63 -36.53
N ILE A 246 29.54 -5.62 -36.19
CA ILE A 246 28.79 -6.85 -35.94
C ILE A 246 28.53 -7.53 -37.29
N SER A 247 29.37 -8.49 -37.64
CA SER A 247 29.08 -9.44 -38.73
C SER A 247 27.81 -10.21 -38.38
N PRO A 248 26.80 -10.31 -39.28
CA PRO A 248 25.50 -10.91 -38.96
C PRO A 248 25.51 -12.46 -38.90
N ASN A 249 26.66 -13.09 -38.67
CA ASN A 249 26.89 -14.54 -38.69
C ASN A 249 27.91 -14.96 -37.60
N GLU A 250 27.59 -14.71 -36.32
CA GLU A 250 28.14 -15.40 -35.14
C GLU A 250 27.13 -15.35 -33.98
#